data_AF-H3H5J0-F1
#
_entry.id   AF-H3H5J0-F1
#
_cell.length_a   1.000
_cell.length_b   1.000
_cell.length_c   1.000
_cell.angle_alpha   90.00
_cell.angle_beta   90.00
_cell.angle_gamma   90.00
#
_symmetry.space_group_name_H-M   'P 1'
#
loop_
_entity.id
_entity.type
_entity.pdbx_description
1 polymer ?
#
loop_
_entity_poly.entity_id
_entity_poly.type
_entity_poly.pdbx_seq_one_letter_code
_entity_poly.pdbx_strand_id
1 'polypeptide(L)'
;MSLPVTSWKRFARELHDGRIEQICILSDVERMTCEAEELNQLISEGADAFSAKSKKERFDEQGWDSLKASPFTRSCDKGVQHEIDLVPGTKYCVTRQWPLPREQVKAIDDFFESRRNAGQVRESKSPHSAPTFCVKKPQGGWRIVHAYNKLNNATVPAQTPIPRKDVIIDSMTSSTIFSTLDLRDGFYHILMRESDIPLTAVSTPSGMLWEWLVMPQGLENAPATFNRASPQVA
;
A
#
# COMPACT_ATOMS: atom_id res chain seq x y z
N MET A 1 -8.27 36.06 12.30
CA MET A 1 -8.62 35.09 13.35
C MET A 1 -7.99 33.76 12.98
N SER A 2 -6.96 33.30 13.69
CA SER A 2 -6.36 31.98 13.46
C SER A 2 -7.27 30.93 14.11
N LEU A 3 -7.77 29.97 13.31
CA LEU A 3 -8.49 28.83 13.84
C LEU A 3 -7.54 28.01 14.74
N PRO A 4 -8.00 27.50 15.89
CA PRO A 4 -7.15 26.75 16.80
C PRO A 4 -6.74 25.42 16.15
N VAL A 5 -5.43 25.18 16.06
CA VAL A 5 -4.84 23.92 15.58
C VAL A 5 -5.40 22.76 16.40
N THR A 6 -6.13 21.86 15.76
CA THR A 6 -6.60 20.62 16.35
C THR A 6 -5.46 19.62 16.40
N SER A 7 -4.97 19.35 17.61
CA SER A 7 -3.97 18.30 17.79
C SER A 7 -4.64 16.92 17.80
N TRP A 8 -3.88 15.87 17.49
CA TRP A 8 -4.32 14.47 17.66
C TRP A 8 -4.97 14.19 19.03
N LYS A 9 -4.49 14.86 20.10
CA LYS A 9 -5.05 14.73 21.45
C LYS A 9 -6.49 15.27 21.55
N ARG A 10 -6.85 16.24 20.71
CA ARG A 10 -8.21 16.79 20.62
C ARG A 10 -9.11 15.88 19.81
N PHE A 11 -8.65 15.37 18.66
CA PHE A 11 -9.40 14.37 17.88
C PHE A 11 -9.70 13.11 18.71
N ALA A 12 -8.69 12.56 19.38
CA ALA A 12 -8.87 11.41 20.26
C ALA A 12 -9.82 11.71 21.44
N ARG A 13 -9.81 12.95 21.95
CA ARG A 13 -10.75 13.40 22.98
C ARG A 13 -12.16 13.58 22.43
N GLU A 14 -12.34 14.12 21.24
CA GLU A 14 -13.65 14.27 20.60
C GLU A 14 -14.25 12.91 20.21
N LEU A 15 -13.39 11.94 19.86
CA LEU A 15 -13.77 10.53 19.72
C LEU A 15 -14.25 9.95 21.07
N HIS A 16 -13.47 10.13 22.13
CA HIS A 16 -13.80 9.65 23.48
C HIS A 16 -15.05 10.34 24.07
N ASP A 17 -15.22 11.64 23.82
CA ASP A 17 -16.34 12.44 24.31
C ASP A 17 -17.64 12.20 23.51
N GLY A 18 -17.65 11.28 22.53
CA GLY A 18 -18.82 10.94 21.73
C GLY A 18 -19.27 12.03 20.74
N ARG A 19 -18.39 13.01 20.44
CA ARG A 19 -18.65 14.05 19.44
C ARG A 19 -18.48 13.56 18.00
N ILE A 20 -17.76 12.45 17.83
CA ILE A 20 -17.70 11.71 16.57
C ILE A 20 -18.83 10.67 16.59
N GLU A 21 -19.84 10.87 15.75
CA GLU A 21 -21.05 10.06 15.77
C GLU A 21 -20.83 8.67 15.14
N GLN A 22 -19.88 8.55 14.20
CA GLN A 22 -19.62 7.28 13.54
C GLN A 22 -18.23 7.18 12.89
N ILE A 23 -17.56 6.04 13.12
CA ILE A 23 -16.37 5.60 12.38
C ILE A 23 -16.70 4.28 11.69
N CYS A 24 -16.48 4.22 10.37
CA CYS A 24 -16.57 2.98 9.60
C CYS A 24 -15.22 2.63 8.98
N ILE A 25 -14.70 1.45 9.34
CA ILE A 25 -13.51 0.87 8.73
C ILE A 25 -13.97 -0.15 7.68
N LEU A 26 -13.62 0.09 6.42
CA LEU A 26 -13.84 -0.87 5.34
C LEU A 26 -12.54 -1.65 5.13
N SER A 27 -12.46 -2.83 5.73
CA SER A 27 -11.32 -3.77 5.63
C SER A 27 -11.81 -5.20 5.39
N ASP A 28 -10.99 -6.04 4.74
CA ASP A 28 -11.29 -7.48 4.57
C ASP A 28 -11.43 -8.21 5.94
N VAL A 29 -12.30 -9.23 5.96
CA VAL A 29 -12.77 -9.99 7.14
C VAL A 29 -11.63 -10.53 8.03
N GLU A 30 -10.47 -10.84 7.45
CA GLU A 30 -9.31 -11.43 8.17
C GLU A 30 -8.55 -10.43 9.06
N ARG A 31 -8.57 -9.12 8.74
CA ARG A 31 -8.00 -8.07 9.63
C ARG A 31 -9.01 -7.56 10.65
N MET A 32 -10.31 -7.74 10.38
CA MET A 32 -11.36 -7.35 11.33
C MET A 32 -11.22 -8.08 12.66
N THR A 33 -10.74 -9.31 12.71
CA THR A 33 -10.63 -10.04 13.99
C THR A 33 -9.56 -9.46 14.91
N CYS A 34 -8.37 -9.10 14.38
CA CYS A 34 -7.29 -8.51 15.19
C CYS A 34 -7.57 -7.05 15.59
N GLU A 35 -8.05 -6.22 14.65
CA GLU A 35 -8.29 -4.80 14.91
C GLU A 35 -9.59 -4.58 15.70
N ALA A 36 -10.60 -5.47 15.58
CA ALA A 36 -11.77 -5.43 16.45
C ALA A 36 -11.47 -5.89 17.88
N GLU A 37 -10.49 -6.78 18.09
CA GLU A 37 -10.04 -7.15 19.45
C GLU A 37 -9.38 -5.97 20.17
N GLU A 38 -8.53 -5.20 19.49
CA GLU A 38 -7.92 -3.97 20.02
C GLU A 38 -8.97 -2.86 20.26
N LEU A 39 -9.97 -2.74 19.38
CA LEU A 39 -11.06 -1.78 19.53
C LEU A 39 -12.04 -2.17 20.66
N ASN A 40 -12.36 -3.46 20.80
CA ASN A 40 -13.25 -3.96 21.85
C ASN A 40 -12.63 -3.85 23.25
N GLN A 41 -11.30 -3.91 23.36
CA GLN A 41 -10.58 -3.66 24.62
C GLN A 41 -10.66 -2.18 25.07
N LEU A 42 -10.89 -1.26 24.12
CA LEU A 42 -11.10 0.18 24.39
C LEU A 42 -12.58 0.53 24.60
N ILE A 43 -13.52 -0.30 24.14
CA ILE A 43 -14.97 -0.01 24.14
C ILE A 43 -15.71 -0.68 25.33
N SER A 44 -15.07 -1.54 26.12
CA SER A 44 -15.74 -2.25 27.23
C SER A 44 -16.15 -1.39 28.44
N GLU A 45 -16.15 -0.06 28.32
CA GLU A 45 -16.73 0.87 29.28
C GLU A 45 -17.70 1.82 28.56
N GLY A 46 -18.85 1.32 28.15
CA GLY A 46 -19.96 2.17 27.69
C GLY A 46 -20.89 1.53 26.67
N ALA A 47 -21.78 0.63 27.12
CA ALA A 47 -22.93 0.21 26.33
C ALA A 47 -24.02 1.32 26.35
N ASP A 48 -24.45 1.83 25.20
CA ASP A 48 -25.64 1.33 24.48
C ASP A 48 -26.17 2.28 23.38
N ALA A 49 -26.69 1.63 22.33
CA ALA A 49 -27.75 2.02 21.39
C ALA A 49 -27.51 3.12 20.32
N PHE A 50 -27.44 2.70 19.03
CA PHE A 50 -28.28 3.26 17.95
C PHE A 50 -28.55 2.23 16.82
N SER A 51 -29.77 2.29 16.29
CA SER A 51 -30.49 1.33 15.44
C SER A 51 -29.77 0.88 14.15
N ALA A 52 -29.60 -0.45 14.00
CA ALA A 52 -28.85 -1.12 12.95
C ALA A 52 -29.67 -1.50 11.68
N LYS A 53 -30.67 -0.73 11.26
CA LYS A 53 -31.61 -1.17 10.20
C LYS A 53 -31.73 -0.35 8.91
N SER A 54 -30.81 0.57 8.59
CA SER A 54 -30.88 1.29 7.30
C SER A 54 -29.61 1.26 6.43
N LYS A 55 -28.49 0.73 6.94
CA LYS A 55 -27.20 0.76 6.22
C LYS A 55 -26.91 -0.48 5.39
N LYS A 56 -27.43 -1.64 5.80
CA LYS A 56 -27.19 -2.92 5.12
C LYS A 56 -27.81 -2.96 3.72
N GLU A 57 -29.07 -2.55 3.61
CA GLU A 57 -29.80 -2.55 2.33
C GLU A 57 -29.19 -1.60 1.29
N ARG A 58 -28.71 -0.41 1.72
CA ARG A 58 -28.08 0.56 0.81
C ARG A 58 -26.68 0.14 0.35
N PHE A 59 -25.98 -0.66 1.16
CA PHE A 59 -24.65 -1.21 0.84
C PHE A 59 -24.76 -2.45 -0.07
N ASP A 60 -25.80 -3.26 0.12
CA ASP A 60 -26.10 -4.42 -0.73
C ASP A 60 -26.56 -4.00 -2.15
N GLU A 61 -27.25 -2.86 -2.29
CA GLU A 61 -27.63 -2.29 -3.60
C GLU A 61 -26.43 -1.74 -4.41
N GLN A 62 -25.34 -1.35 -3.75
CA GLN A 62 -24.05 -1.00 -4.39
C GLN A 62 -23.06 -2.18 -4.31
N GLY A 63 -23.61 -3.39 -4.27
CA GLY A 63 -22.95 -4.61 -3.87
C GLY A 63 -21.62 -4.84 -4.57
N TRP A 64 -20.68 -5.35 -3.77
CA TRP A 64 -19.35 -5.84 -4.12
C TRP A 64 -19.28 -6.64 -5.44
N ASP A 65 -20.38 -7.29 -5.84
CA ASP A 65 -20.51 -8.05 -7.09
C ASP A 65 -20.51 -7.18 -8.37
N SER A 66 -20.97 -5.92 -8.30
CA SER A 66 -20.86 -4.97 -9.42
C SER A 66 -19.41 -4.52 -9.66
N LEU A 67 -18.58 -4.53 -8.61
CA LEU A 67 -17.16 -4.18 -8.69
C LEU A 67 -16.29 -5.35 -9.19
N LYS A 68 -16.69 -6.60 -8.95
CA LYS A 68 -16.00 -7.80 -9.45
C LYS A 68 -16.12 -7.98 -10.96
N ALA A 69 -17.22 -7.51 -11.55
CA ALA A 69 -17.51 -7.66 -12.98
C ALA A 69 -16.73 -6.68 -13.86
N SER A 70 -16.07 -5.67 -13.27
CA SER A 70 -15.14 -4.84 -14.03
C SER A 70 -13.91 -5.69 -14.32
N PRO A 71 -13.62 -6.01 -15.59
CA PRO A 71 -12.31 -6.52 -15.89
C PRO A 71 -11.37 -5.40 -15.48
N PHE A 72 -10.52 -5.64 -14.47
CA PHE A 72 -9.33 -4.85 -14.23
C PHE A 72 -8.33 -5.14 -15.38
N THR A 73 -8.83 -5.12 -16.62
CA THR A 73 -8.06 -5.10 -17.83
C THR A 73 -7.26 -3.83 -17.82
N ARG A 74 -5.95 -4.02 -18.04
CA ARG A 74 -4.88 -3.07 -18.31
C ARG A 74 -5.29 -1.91 -19.24
N SER A 75 -6.17 -1.04 -18.78
CA SER A 75 -6.65 0.13 -19.49
C SER A 75 -6.54 1.31 -18.56
N CYS A 76 -5.29 1.74 -18.32
CA CYS A 76 -5.02 3.07 -17.82
C CYS A 76 -3.73 3.61 -18.43
N ASP A 77 -3.70 3.73 -19.77
CA ASP A 77 -2.72 4.54 -20.49
C ASP A 77 -2.88 6.06 -20.20
N LYS A 78 -3.76 6.44 -19.27
CA LYS A 78 -4.03 7.82 -18.84
C LYS A 78 -3.80 8.08 -17.34
N GLY A 79 -3.25 7.10 -16.60
CA GLY A 79 -3.04 7.16 -15.15
C GLY A 79 -1.62 7.57 -14.75
N VAL A 80 -1.43 7.86 -13.46
CA VAL A 80 -0.10 8.07 -12.88
C VAL A 80 0.71 6.77 -13.01
N GLN A 81 1.88 6.86 -13.64
CA GLN A 81 2.87 5.78 -13.69
C GLN A 81 3.99 6.05 -12.69
N HIS A 82 4.66 4.99 -12.24
CA HIS A 82 5.88 5.09 -11.45
C HIS A 82 7.09 5.24 -12.35
N GLU A 83 7.93 6.21 -12.01
CA GLU A 83 9.10 6.62 -12.77
C GLU A 83 10.32 6.58 -11.84
N ILE A 84 11.44 6.08 -12.36
CA ILE A 84 12.72 5.98 -11.68
C ILE A 84 13.74 6.81 -12.47
N ASP A 85 13.95 8.04 -12.04
CA ASP A 85 14.96 8.91 -12.64
C ASP A 85 16.29 8.68 -11.92
N LEU A 86 17.28 8.20 -12.66
CA LEU A 86 18.61 7.93 -12.13
C LEU A 86 19.50 9.17 -12.23
N VAL A 87 20.47 9.30 -11.31
CA VAL A 87 21.52 10.33 -11.40
C VAL A 87 22.28 10.16 -12.73
N PRO A 88 22.56 11.23 -13.48
CA PRO A 88 23.29 11.15 -14.75
C PRO A 88 24.63 10.42 -14.60
N GLY A 89 24.93 9.47 -15.50
CA GLY A 89 26.14 8.66 -15.46
C GLY A 89 26.07 7.42 -14.56
N THR A 90 24.91 7.12 -13.99
CA THR A 90 24.69 5.89 -13.21
C THR A 90 24.91 4.64 -14.06
N LYS A 91 25.75 3.74 -13.54
CA LYS A 91 25.95 2.39 -14.10
C LYS A 91 24.87 1.43 -13.61
N TYR A 92 24.88 0.20 -14.12
CA TYR A 92 23.98 -0.84 -13.67
C TYR A 92 24.00 -1.06 -12.15
N CYS A 93 22.79 -1.07 -11.56
CA CYS A 93 22.59 -1.30 -10.13
C CYS A 93 22.43 -2.81 -9.90
N VAL A 94 23.54 -3.45 -9.54
CA VAL A 94 23.58 -4.90 -9.26
C VAL A 94 24.03 -5.16 -7.83
N THR A 95 23.25 -5.97 -7.13
CA THR A 95 23.54 -6.56 -5.82
C THR A 95 23.27 -8.06 -5.90
N ARG A 96 24.24 -8.87 -5.45
CA ARG A 96 24.16 -10.34 -5.58
C ARG A 96 23.11 -10.93 -4.62
N GLN A 97 22.35 -11.90 -5.11
CA GLN A 97 21.48 -12.74 -4.27
C GLN A 97 22.27 -13.53 -3.23
N TRP A 98 21.85 -13.42 -1.97
CA TRP A 98 22.35 -14.24 -0.88
C TRP A 98 21.60 -15.58 -0.81
N PRO A 99 22.27 -16.65 -0.36
CA PRO A 99 21.59 -17.92 -0.09
C PRO A 99 20.59 -17.74 1.06
N LEU A 100 19.43 -18.39 0.95
CA LEU A 100 18.38 -18.38 1.98
C LEU A 100 17.96 -19.81 2.35
N PRO A 101 17.39 -20.04 3.55
CA PRO A 101 16.84 -21.33 3.93
C PRO A 101 15.74 -21.82 2.97
N ARG A 102 15.63 -23.13 2.78
CA ARG A 102 14.68 -23.74 1.82
C ARG A 102 13.24 -23.26 1.98
N GLU A 103 12.78 -23.05 3.21
CA GLU A 103 11.44 -22.54 3.51
C GLU A 103 11.23 -21.12 2.94
N GLN A 104 12.24 -20.26 3.06
CA GLN A 104 12.20 -18.90 2.50
C GLN A 104 12.27 -18.91 0.97
N VAL A 105 13.11 -19.79 0.40
CA VAL A 105 13.20 -19.96 -1.06
C VAL A 105 11.84 -20.33 -1.64
N LYS A 106 11.18 -21.35 -1.07
CA LYS A 106 9.84 -21.77 -1.49
C LYS A 106 8.83 -20.63 -1.39
N ALA A 107 8.82 -19.89 -0.28
CA ALA A 107 7.90 -18.77 -0.11
C ALA A 107 8.10 -17.64 -1.13
N ILE A 108 9.35 -17.39 -1.53
CA ILE A 108 9.68 -16.40 -2.56
C ILE A 108 9.24 -16.89 -3.95
N ASP A 109 9.50 -18.16 -4.27
CA ASP A 109 9.12 -18.74 -5.57
C ASP A 109 7.59 -18.77 -5.73
N ASP A 110 6.86 -19.25 -4.71
CA ASP A 110 5.39 -19.26 -4.70
C ASP A 110 4.82 -17.83 -4.88
N PHE A 111 5.48 -16.83 -4.27
CA PHE A 111 5.08 -15.42 -4.42
C PHE A 111 5.26 -14.91 -5.85
N PHE A 112 6.41 -15.15 -6.47
CA PHE A 112 6.65 -14.70 -7.85
C PHE A 112 5.76 -15.43 -8.86
N GLU A 113 5.46 -16.70 -8.65
CA GLU A 113 4.52 -17.44 -9.50
C GLU A 113 3.11 -16.85 -9.43
N SER A 114 2.63 -16.53 -8.22
CA SER A 114 1.35 -15.83 -8.03
C SER A 114 1.33 -14.47 -8.75
N ARG A 115 2.38 -13.67 -8.61
CA ARG A 115 2.50 -12.35 -9.26
C ARG A 115 2.62 -12.47 -10.78
N ARG A 116 3.26 -13.52 -11.29
CA ARG A 116 3.35 -13.82 -12.72
C ARG A 116 1.96 -14.12 -13.28
N ASN A 117 1.19 -14.98 -12.60
CA ASN A 117 -0.17 -15.34 -13.00
C ASN A 117 -1.11 -14.12 -12.97
N ALA A 118 -0.88 -13.18 -12.05
CA ALA A 118 -1.58 -11.90 -12.00
C ALA A 118 -1.11 -10.88 -13.07
N GLY A 119 -0.10 -11.20 -13.88
CA GLY A 119 0.45 -10.31 -14.90
C GLY A 119 1.22 -9.10 -14.34
N GLN A 120 1.71 -9.19 -13.11
CA GLN A 120 2.43 -8.10 -12.41
C GLN A 120 3.94 -8.18 -12.57
N VAL A 121 4.48 -9.36 -12.87
CA VAL A 121 5.91 -9.59 -13.12
C VAL A 121 6.13 -10.44 -14.37
N ARG A 122 7.32 -10.36 -14.95
CA ARG A 122 7.79 -11.24 -16.03
C ARG A 122 9.26 -11.58 -15.86
N GLU A 123 9.73 -12.62 -16.52
CA GLU A 123 11.17 -12.92 -16.56
C GLU A 123 11.94 -11.76 -17.20
N SER A 124 13.06 -11.41 -16.59
CA SER A 124 13.89 -10.29 -17.01
C SER A 124 15.17 -10.75 -17.68
N LYS A 125 15.68 -9.90 -18.56
CA LYS A 125 17.05 -9.95 -19.10
C LYS A 125 17.85 -8.69 -18.73
N SER A 126 17.38 -7.97 -17.72
CA SER A 126 17.94 -6.70 -17.30
C SER A 126 19.39 -6.85 -16.82
N PRO A 127 20.25 -5.86 -17.10
CA PRO A 127 21.57 -5.81 -16.48
C PRO A 127 21.51 -5.37 -15.01
N HIS A 128 20.35 -4.97 -14.48
CA HIS A 128 20.13 -4.63 -13.08
C HIS A 128 19.69 -5.85 -12.28
N SER A 129 19.97 -5.86 -10.98
CA SER A 129 19.49 -6.91 -10.09
C SER A 129 19.52 -6.46 -8.64
N ALA A 130 18.37 -6.56 -7.97
CA ALA A 130 18.24 -6.44 -6.53
C ALA A 130 17.86 -7.79 -5.90
N PRO A 131 18.50 -8.20 -4.81
CA PRO A 131 18.19 -9.48 -4.19
C PRO A 131 16.86 -9.44 -3.44
N THR A 132 16.14 -10.56 -3.49
CA THR A 132 14.88 -10.74 -2.76
C THR A 132 15.12 -11.63 -1.54
N PHE A 133 14.51 -11.25 -0.42
CA PHE A 133 14.46 -12.04 0.81
C PHE A 133 13.08 -11.93 1.45
N CYS A 134 12.85 -12.66 2.53
CA CYS A 134 11.60 -12.57 3.25
C CYS A 134 11.78 -12.60 4.78
N VAL A 135 10.82 -11.98 5.47
CA VAL A 135 10.78 -11.86 6.93
C VAL A 135 9.45 -12.41 7.43
N LYS A 136 9.46 -13.14 8.55
CA LYS A 136 8.21 -13.63 9.16
C LYS A 136 7.38 -12.46 9.68
N LYS A 137 6.08 -12.44 9.37
CA LYS A 137 5.15 -11.50 10.00
C LYS A 137 4.80 -11.99 11.42
N PRO A 138 4.44 -11.10 12.36
CA PRO A 138 3.99 -11.49 13.70
C PRO A 138 2.79 -12.43 13.67
N GLN A 139 1.86 -12.19 12.74
CA GLN A 139 0.62 -12.95 12.57
C GLN A 139 0.79 -14.24 11.73
N GLY A 140 2.04 -14.61 11.40
CA GLY A 140 2.34 -15.72 10.50
C GLY A 140 2.45 -15.33 9.03
N GLY A 141 3.03 -16.22 8.23
CA GLY A 141 3.35 -15.99 6.83
C GLY A 141 4.61 -15.14 6.60
N TRP A 142 4.87 -14.85 5.33
CA TRP A 142 6.10 -14.19 4.87
C TRP A 142 5.81 -12.80 4.31
N ARG A 143 6.67 -11.84 4.62
CA ARG A 143 6.76 -10.54 3.95
C ARG A 143 7.95 -10.61 2.99
N ILE A 144 7.67 -10.56 1.70
CA ILE A 144 8.70 -10.51 0.65
C ILE A 144 9.26 -9.09 0.59
N VAL A 145 10.58 -8.97 0.51
CA VAL A 145 11.31 -7.70 0.51
C VAL A 145 12.37 -7.73 -0.59
N HIS A 146 12.44 -6.65 -1.37
CA HIS A 146 13.44 -6.44 -2.39
C HIS A 146 14.46 -5.42 -1.89
N ALA A 147 15.75 -5.78 -1.89
CA ALA A 147 16.79 -4.89 -1.37
C ALA A 147 17.25 -3.88 -2.46
N TYR A 148 16.41 -2.90 -2.76
CA TYR A 148 16.69 -1.85 -3.75
C TYR A 148 17.69 -0.78 -3.29
N ASN A 149 18.42 -0.97 -2.17
CA ASN A 149 19.33 0.03 -1.61
C ASN A 149 20.26 0.69 -2.64
N LYS A 150 20.84 -0.11 -3.54
CA LYS A 150 21.76 0.40 -4.57
C LYS A 150 21.04 1.21 -5.66
N LEU A 151 19.84 0.78 -6.03
CA LEU A 151 18.98 1.49 -6.98
C LEU A 151 18.50 2.80 -6.35
N ASN A 152 17.96 2.75 -5.13
CA ASN A 152 17.44 3.91 -4.40
C ASN A 152 18.52 4.98 -4.20
N ASN A 153 19.75 4.59 -3.83
CA ASN A 153 20.87 5.53 -3.71
C ASN A 153 21.25 6.22 -5.04
N ALA A 154 20.90 5.62 -6.18
CA ALA A 154 21.15 6.17 -7.50
C ALA A 154 19.91 6.87 -8.09
N THR A 155 18.77 6.81 -7.41
CA THR A 155 17.52 7.47 -7.82
C THR A 155 17.52 8.90 -7.34
N VAL A 156 17.08 9.83 -8.19
CA VAL A 156 16.84 11.22 -7.82
C VAL A 156 15.59 11.28 -6.92
N PRO A 157 15.70 11.78 -5.68
CA PRO A 157 14.58 11.76 -4.74
C PRO A 157 13.48 12.72 -5.18
N ALA A 158 12.24 12.23 -5.20
CA ALA A 158 11.07 13.03 -5.53
C ALA A 158 10.75 14.01 -4.40
N GLN A 159 10.64 15.30 -4.74
CA GLN A 159 10.20 16.35 -3.82
C GLN A 159 8.67 16.47 -3.87
N THR A 160 7.96 15.46 -3.37
CA THR A 160 6.49 15.55 -3.26
C THR A 160 6.12 16.04 -1.87
N PRO A 161 5.46 17.20 -1.72
CA PRO A 161 5.03 17.68 -0.42
C PRO A 161 3.92 16.77 0.11
N ILE A 162 4.21 16.04 1.18
CA ILE A 162 3.21 15.28 1.92
C ILE A 162 2.68 16.19 3.04
N PRO A 163 1.36 16.45 3.10
CA PRO A 163 0.81 17.28 4.16
C PRO A 163 1.11 16.67 5.53
N ARG A 164 1.45 17.52 6.49
CA ARG A 164 1.65 17.07 7.88
C ARG A 164 0.33 16.52 8.42
N LYS A 165 0.42 15.47 9.24
CA LYS A 165 -0.75 14.88 9.91
C LYS A 165 -1.66 15.90 10.59
N ASP A 166 -1.09 16.93 11.22
CA ASP A 166 -1.85 17.97 11.92
C ASP A 166 -2.73 18.78 10.95
N VAL A 167 -2.23 19.05 9.73
CA VAL A 167 -2.96 19.77 8.68
C VAL A 167 -4.12 18.92 8.15
N ILE A 168 -3.90 17.61 7.99
CA ILE A 168 -4.94 16.66 7.55
C ILE A 168 -6.05 16.54 8.60
N ILE A 169 -5.69 16.54 9.89
CA ILE A 169 -6.67 16.48 10.99
C ILE A 169 -7.43 17.82 11.09
N ASP A 170 -6.75 18.94 10.93
CA ASP A 170 -7.38 20.26 10.91
C ASP A 170 -8.44 20.37 9.80
N SER A 171 -8.15 19.88 8.59
CA SER A 171 -9.13 19.89 7.49
C SER A 171 -10.36 19.02 7.77
N MET A 172 -10.25 18.05 8.69
CA MET A 172 -11.32 17.15 9.10
C MET A 172 -12.18 17.68 10.27
N THR A 173 -11.80 18.81 10.89
CA THR A 173 -12.38 19.28 12.17
C THR A 173 -13.88 19.60 12.11
N SER A 174 -14.42 19.91 10.94
CA SER A 174 -15.86 20.20 10.76
C SER A 174 -16.71 18.98 10.41
N SER A 175 -16.10 17.81 10.26
CA SER A 175 -16.80 16.58 9.89
C SER A 175 -17.20 15.79 11.13
N THR A 176 -18.42 15.25 11.13
CA THR A 176 -18.95 14.42 12.23
C THR A 176 -18.99 12.93 11.90
N ILE A 177 -18.81 12.58 10.61
CA ILE A 177 -18.83 11.22 10.09
C ILE A 177 -17.53 10.96 9.34
N PHE A 178 -16.85 9.88 9.71
CA PHE A 178 -15.58 9.47 9.09
C PHE A 178 -15.66 8.05 8.53
N SER A 179 -15.09 7.87 7.34
CA SER A 179 -14.90 6.55 6.72
C SER A 179 -13.45 6.37 6.32
N THR A 180 -12.88 5.20 6.59
CA THR A 180 -11.52 4.85 6.17
C THR A 180 -11.57 3.74 5.13
N LEU A 181 -10.88 3.94 4.01
CA LEU A 181 -10.71 2.95 2.95
C LEU A 181 -9.24 2.52 2.89
N ASP A 182 -8.97 1.23 3.06
CA ASP A 182 -7.63 0.66 2.89
C ASP A 182 -7.46 0.12 1.47
N LEU A 183 -6.50 0.69 0.72
CA LEU A 183 -6.16 0.22 -0.62
C LEU A 183 -5.22 -0.99 -0.51
N ARG A 184 -5.81 -2.19 -0.47
CA ARG A 184 -5.06 -3.45 -0.44
C ARG A 184 -4.07 -3.50 -1.59
N ASP A 185 -2.81 -3.81 -1.26
CA ASP A 185 -1.74 -3.97 -2.26
C ASP A 185 -1.60 -2.77 -3.20
N GLY A 186 -1.97 -1.56 -2.75
CA GLY A 186 -2.18 -0.39 -3.62
C GLY A 186 -0.98 0.01 -4.49
N PHE A 187 0.25 -0.27 -4.04
CA PHE A 187 1.45 -0.06 -4.87
C PHE A 187 1.41 -0.89 -6.16
N TYR A 188 0.97 -2.15 -6.08
CA TYR A 188 0.91 -3.08 -7.21
C TYR A 188 -0.22 -2.77 -8.21
N HIS A 189 -1.04 -1.75 -7.97
CA HIS A 189 -2.03 -1.26 -8.92
C HIS A 189 -1.49 -0.16 -9.85
N ILE A 190 -0.36 0.46 -9.50
CA ILE A 190 0.26 1.53 -10.28
C ILE A 190 1.24 0.91 -11.27
N LEU A 191 1.13 1.27 -12.55
CA LEU A 191 2.01 0.76 -13.59
C LEU A 191 3.41 1.38 -13.50
N MET A 192 4.43 0.62 -13.88
CA MET A 192 5.77 1.16 -14.15
C MET A 192 5.79 1.88 -15.50
N ARG A 193 6.61 2.93 -15.62
CA ARG A 193 7.03 3.48 -16.91
C ARG A 193 7.79 2.39 -17.68
N GLU A 194 7.40 2.11 -18.93
CA GLU A 194 7.91 0.95 -19.69
C GLU A 194 9.45 0.94 -19.80
N SER A 195 10.08 2.13 -19.94
CA SER A 195 11.54 2.27 -20.00
C SER A 195 12.25 1.89 -18.70
N ASP A 196 11.55 1.92 -17.58
CA ASP A 196 12.12 1.75 -16.24
C ASP A 196 11.86 0.37 -15.66
N ILE A 197 11.00 -0.44 -16.30
CA ILE A 197 10.74 -1.82 -15.92
C ILE A 197 12.05 -2.61 -15.68
N PRO A 198 13.08 -2.53 -16.56
CA PRO A 198 14.33 -3.25 -16.33
C PRO A 198 15.05 -2.83 -15.04
N LEU A 199 14.86 -1.60 -14.55
CA LEU A 199 15.50 -1.13 -13.30
C LEU A 199 14.96 -1.86 -12.07
N THR A 200 13.72 -2.32 -12.13
CA THR A 200 13.05 -3.04 -11.04
C THR A 200 13.47 -4.51 -10.93
N ALA A 201 14.41 -4.96 -11.77
CA ALA A 201 14.81 -6.36 -11.82
C ALA A 201 15.29 -6.89 -10.46
N VAL A 202 14.77 -8.04 -10.08
CA VAL A 202 15.01 -8.72 -8.81
C VAL A 202 15.41 -10.16 -9.02
N SER A 203 16.47 -10.59 -8.32
CA SER A 203 16.90 -11.98 -8.31
C SER A 203 16.23 -12.75 -7.18
N THR A 204 15.93 -14.02 -7.42
CA THR A 204 15.47 -14.98 -6.40
C THR A 204 16.61 -15.92 -6.00
N PRO A 205 16.58 -16.50 -4.78
CA PRO A 205 17.56 -17.52 -4.37
C PRO A 205 17.55 -18.78 -5.25
N SER A 206 16.44 -19.07 -5.94
CA SER A 206 16.29 -20.16 -6.90
C SER A 206 17.02 -19.91 -8.23
N GLY A 207 17.60 -18.71 -8.41
CA GLY A 207 18.39 -18.34 -9.59
C GLY A 207 17.57 -17.69 -10.71
N MET A 208 16.30 -17.36 -10.48
CA MET A 208 15.48 -16.63 -11.44
C MET A 208 15.70 -15.12 -11.33
N LEU A 209 15.50 -14.43 -12.44
CA LEU A 209 15.49 -12.97 -12.52
C LEU A 209 14.12 -12.50 -13.03
N TRP A 210 13.43 -11.69 -12.23
CA TRP A 210 12.12 -11.14 -12.54
C TRP A 210 12.18 -9.63 -12.64
N GLU A 211 11.32 -9.01 -13.43
CA GLU A 211 11.08 -7.56 -13.45
C GLU A 211 9.60 -7.26 -13.22
N TRP A 212 9.34 -6.11 -12.61
CA TRP A 212 8.00 -5.68 -12.23
C TRP A 212 7.39 -4.79 -13.30
N LEU A 213 6.16 -5.11 -13.70
CA LEU A 213 5.32 -4.32 -14.60
C LEU A 213 4.48 -3.27 -13.86
N VAL A 214 4.34 -3.47 -12.55
CA VAL A 214 3.65 -2.59 -11.60
C VAL A 214 4.64 -2.12 -10.54
N MET A 215 4.37 -1.03 -9.83
CA MET A 215 5.29 -0.45 -8.86
C MET A 215 5.50 -1.40 -7.65
N PRO A 216 6.69 -1.99 -7.48
CA PRO A 216 6.98 -2.83 -6.32
C PRO A 216 7.23 -1.99 -5.06
N GLN A 217 7.05 -2.62 -3.92
CA GLN A 217 7.43 -2.05 -2.63
C GLN A 217 8.96 -1.93 -2.51
N GLY A 218 9.42 -0.89 -1.80
CA GLY A 218 10.84 -0.68 -1.49
C GLY A 218 11.60 0.25 -2.44
N LEU A 219 10.96 0.76 -3.50
CA LEU A 219 11.52 1.82 -4.33
C LEU A 219 11.45 3.18 -3.62
N GLU A 220 12.49 3.99 -3.78
CA GLU A 220 12.65 5.30 -3.11
C GLU A 220 11.41 6.20 -3.26
N ASN A 221 10.96 6.39 -4.50
CA ASN A 221 9.89 7.33 -4.82
C ASN A 221 8.50 6.68 -4.81
N ALA A 222 8.36 5.41 -4.44
CA ALA A 222 7.08 4.72 -4.49
C ALA A 222 5.98 5.39 -3.65
N PRO A 223 6.23 5.81 -2.39
CA PRO A 223 5.22 6.54 -1.60
C PRO A 223 4.81 7.87 -2.24
N ALA A 224 5.77 8.58 -2.86
CA ALA A 224 5.51 9.85 -3.53
C ALA A 224 4.61 9.66 -4.77
N THR A 225 4.86 8.62 -5.58
CA THR A 225 3.99 8.27 -6.70
C THR A 225 2.61 7.84 -6.22
N PHE A 226 2.52 7.02 -5.18
CA PHE A 226 1.24 6.57 -4.62
C PHE A 226 0.38 7.76 -4.18
N ASN A 227 0.95 8.71 -3.44
CA ASN A 227 0.24 9.92 -3.01
C ASN A 227 -0.21 10.82 -4.17
N ARG A 228 0.52 10.82 -5.29
CA ARG A 228 0.10 11.53 -6.52
C ARG A 228 -1.03 10.81 -7.25
N ALA A 229 -1.08 9.49 -7.17
CA ALA A 229 -2.09 8.66 -7.79
C ALA A 229 -3.40 8.62 -6.99
N SER A 230 -3.33 8.77 -5.67
CA SER A 230 -4.50 8.91 -4.82
C SER A 230 -5.16 10.28 -5.02
N PRO A 231 -6.49 10.35 -5.20
CA PRO A 231 -7.20 11.62 -5.19
C PRO A 231 -6.94 12.32 -3.85
N GLN A 232 -6.53 13.58 -3.88
CA GLN A 232 -6.39 14.36 -2.65
C GLN A 232 -7.77 14.45 -1.99
N VAL A 233 -7.83 14.15 -0.69
CA VAL A 233 -9.03 14.34 0.12
C VAL A 233 -9.32 15.84 0.12
N ALA A 234 -10.36 16.24 -0.59
CA ALA A 234 -10.93 17.59 -0.59
C ALA A 234 -12.02 17.69 0.48
#